data_AF-A0A952V1V0-F1
#
_entry.id   AF-A0A952V1V0-F1
#
_cell.length_a   1.000
_cell.length_b   1.000
_cell.length_c   1.000
_cell.angle_alpha   90.00
_cell.angle_beta   90.00
_cell.angle_gamma   90.00
#
_symmetry.space_group_name_H-M   'P 1'
#
loop_
_entity.id
_entity.type
_entity.pdbx_description
1 polymer ?
#
loop_
_entity_poly.entity_id
_entity_poly.type
_entity_poly.pdbx_seq_one_letter_code
_entity_poly.pdbx_strand_id
1 'polypeptide(L)'
;MSSLAKRVVVVVAVGIGVVGAAKIFGRNDDAARFAAEKNRVDAECRAYRSDPRHRHAAVCRGSDAYEPKAIPLRKSAVAALDGARVLLARADTRGAEAAVRRALDVLGELDQLGTFIAQIVANSVVRDTLDLLAAHPALDARALLRDVRLDVHKPFEAERLQREWTLVHWNDMPGEQGRRSDGDLADEIAANEAQFDAMHEAVVRRRDVAACEAAAQKDLTVAVPSVLCVKVHEVVRTAARLDAARR
;
A
#
# COMPACT_ATOMS: atom_id res chain seq x y z
N MET A 1 42.03 30.84 55.55
CA MET A 1 42.03 29.58 54.77
C MET A 1 40.93 28.69 55.35
N SER A 2 39.90 28.21 54.67
CA SER A 2 39.49 28.23 53.28
C SER A 2 37.99 27.94 53.26
N SER A 3 37.15 28.94 52.98
CA SER A 3 35.69 28.76 52.78
C SER A 3 35.36 28.29 51.36
N LEU A 4 36.35 27.79 50.63
CA LEU A 4 36.24 27.35 49.24
C LEU A 4 35.87 25.85 49.10
N ALA A 5 36.03 25.05 50.16
CA ALA A 5 35.81 23.60 50.09
C ALA A 5 34.33 23.17 50.11
N LYS A 6 33.39 24.03 50.53
CA LYS A 6 31.95 23.68 50.63
C LYS A 6 31.11 23.99 49.38
N ARG A 7 31.66 24.68 48.38
CA ARG A 7 30.92 25.05 47.15
C ARG A 7 31.13 24.10 45.97
N VAL A 8 32.05 23.13 46.06
CA VAL A 8 32.37 22.22 44.95
C VAL A 8 31.48 20.97 44.91
N VAL A 9 30.82 20.61 46.01
CA VAL A 9 29.98 19.39 46.07
C VAL A 9 28.55 19.60 45.53
N VAL A 10 28.05 20.83 45.50
CA VAL A 10 26.65 21.11 45.06
C VAL A 10 26.50 21.19 43.54
N VAL A 11 27.57 21.51 42.81
CA VAL A 11 27.50 21.67 41.34
C VAL A 11 27.52 20.32 40.60
N VAL A 12 28.12 19.28 41.18
CA VAL A 12 28.20 17.95 40.55
C VAL A 12 26.90 17.14 40.71
N ALA A 13 26.15 17.32 41.81
CA ALA A 13 24.88 16.64 42.03
C ALA A 13 23.74 17.18 41.13
N VAL A 14 23.77 18.47 40.80
CA VAL A 14 22.77 19.08 39.90
C VAL A 14 23.03 18.72 38.44
N GLY A 15 24.30 18.58 38.02
CA GLY A 15 24.65 18.16 36.65
C GLY A 15 24.21 16.72 36.31
N ILE A 16 24.25 15.80 37.27
CA ILE A 16 23.83 14.40 37.06
C ILE A 16 22.30 14.27 37.08
N GLY A 17 21.59 15.08 37.88
CA GLY A 17 20.13 15.09 37.94
C GLY A 17 19.47 15.62 36.66
N VAL A 18 20.07 16.62 35.99
CA VAL A 18 19.50 17.21 34.77
C VAL A 18 19.65 16.30 33.54
N VAL A 19 20.76 15.56 33.43
CA VAL A 19 20.95 14.57 32.34
C VAL A 19 20.03 13.36 32.54
N GLY A 20 19.79 12.94 33.80
CA GLY A 20 18.82 11.91 34.13
C GLY A 20 17.38 12.33 33.83
N ALA A 21 17.01 13.56 34.19
CA ALA A 21 15.69 14.12 33.92
C ALA A 21 15.43 14.26 32.41
N ALA A 22 16.37 14.77 31.62
CA ALA A 22 16.20 14.89 30.16
C ALA A 22 16.00 13.52 29.47
N LYS A 23 16.68 12.46 29.93
CA LYS A 23 16.47 11.09 29.42
C LYS A 23 15.13 10.48 29.86
N ILE A 24 14.63 10.82 31.04
CA ILE A 24 13.34 10.34 31.54
C ILE A 24 12.18 11.11 30.89
N PHE A 25 12.31 12.43 30.72
CA PHE A 25 11.34 13.25 30.00
C PHE A 25 11.30 12.90 28.51
N GLY A 26 12.44 12.68 27.85
CA GLY A 26 12.50 12.21 26.47
C GLY A 26 11.88 10.81 26.28
N ARG A 27 12.15 9.85 27.17
CA ARG A 27 11.54 8.52 27.12
C ARG A 27 10.02 8.53 27.34
N ASN A 28 9.53 9.38 28.24
CA ASN A 28 8.10 9.52 28.48
C ASN A 28 7.39 10.15 27.28
N ASP A 29 8.07 11.06 26.57
CA ASP A 29 7.57 11.65 25.32
C ASP A 29 7.56 10.60 24.19
N ASP A 30 8.64 9.83 24.03
CA ASP A 30 8.74 8.75 23.02
C ASP A 30 7.64 7.69 23.20
N ALA A 31 7.41 7.22 24.44
CA ALA A 31 6.36 6.26 24.73
C ALA A 31 4.96 6.83 24.47
N ALA A 32 4.73 8.10 24.79
CA ALA A 32 3.46 8.78 24.53
C ALA A 32 3.22 8.95 23.02
N ARG A 33 4.25 9.36 22.26
CA ARG A 33 4.22 9.47 20.80
C ARG A 33 3.92 8.13 20.15
N PHE A 34 4.63 7.07 20.53
CA PHE A 34 4.39 5.73 20.01
C PHE A 34 2.99 5.21 20.36
N ALA A 35 2.51 5.45 21.57
CA ALA A 35 1.14 5.08 21.96
C ALA A 35 0.08 5.83 21.14
N ALA A 36 0.32 7.11 20.83
CA ALA A 36 -0.55 7.88 19.95
C ALA A 36 -0.58 7.30 18.53
N GLU A 37 0.58 6.98 17.95
CA GLU A 37 0.68 6.34 16.64
C GLU A 37 0.00 4.96 16.62
N LYS A 38 0.24 4.12 17.62
CA LYS A 38 -0.43 2.81 17.73
C LYS A 38 -1.95 2.94 17.73
N ASN A 39 -2.49 3.87 18.53
CA ASN A 39 -3.93 4.13 18.57
C ASN A 39 -4.49 4.63 17.24
N ARG A 40 -3.75 5.52 16.56
CA ARG A 40 -4.13 6.03 15.22
C ARG A 40 -4.16 4.91 14.20
N VAL A 41 -3.06 4.16 14.06
CA VAL A 41 -2.91 3.05 13.12
C VAL A 41 -3.98 1.99 13.35
N ASP A 42 -4.23 1.60 14.60
CA ASP A 42 -5.28 0.63 14.94
C ASP A 42 -6.68 1.13 14.57
N ALA A 43 -6.95 2.44 14.75
CA ALA A 43 -8.21 3.05 14.34
C ALA A 43 -8.36 3.07 12.81
N GLU A 44 -7.32 3.44 12.07
CA GLU A 44 -7.31 3.42 10.61
C GLU A 44 -7.46 1.99 10.06
N CYS A 45 -6.77 1.01 10.62
CA CYS A 45 -6.93 -0.40 10.27
C CYS A 45 -8.35 -0.92 10.54
N ARG A 46 -9.03 -0.45 11.60
CA ARG A 46 -10.46 -0.76 11.83
C ARG A 46 -11.35 -0.09 10.79
N ALA A 47 -11.12 1.20 10.51
CA ALA A 47 -11.87 1.96 9.53
C ALA A 47 -11.75 1.35 8.13
N TYR A 48 -10.53 1.03 7.70
CA TYR A 48 -10.23 0.39 6.43
C TYR A 48 -11.00 -0.93 6.28
N ARG A 49 -10.92 -1.82 7.27
CA ARG A 49 -11.66 -3.10 7.25
C ARG A 49 -13.18 -2.96 7.37
N SER A 50 -13.68 -1.84 7.87
CA SER A 50 -15.13 -1.57 7.95
C SER A 50 -15.71 -1.04 6.65
N ASP A 51 -14.88 -0.52 5.73
CA ASP A 51 -15.33 -0.08 4.41
C ASP A 51 -15.82 -1.30 3.61
N PRO A 52 -17.06 -1.28 3.08
CA PRO A 52 -17.58 -2.37 2.25
C PRO A 52 -16.68 -2.76 1.07
N ARG A 53 -15.86 -1.83 0.56
CA ARG A 53 -14.87 -2.05 -0.51
C ARG A 53 -13.65 -2.83 -0.06
N HIS A 54 -13.33 -2.81 1.24
CA HIS A 54 -12.10 -3.40 1.77
C HIS A 54 -12.35 -4.44 2.87
N ARG A 55 -13.62 -4.76 3.17
CA ARG A 55 -14.02 -5.72 4.22
C ARG A 55 -13.36 -7.11 4.09
N HIS A 56 -12.96 -7.47 2.88
CA HIS A 56 -12.31 -8.74 2.58
C HIS A 56 -10.78 -8.67 2.60
N ALA A 57 -10.20 -7.47 2.54
CA ALA A 57 -8.76 -7.25 2.51
C ALA A 57 -8.08 -7.83 3.77
N ALA A 58 -6.93 -8.46 3.56
CA ALA A 58 -6.11 -9.05 4.61
C ALA A 58 -5.15 -8.03 5.29
N VAL A 59 -5.35 -6.74 5.04
CA VAL A 59 -4.54 -5.65 5.61
C VAL A 59 -4.71 -5.58 7.14
N CYS A 60 -3.60 -5.40 7.85
CA CYS A 60 -3.50 -5.31 9.32
C CYS A 60 -3.89 -6.59 10.09
N ARG A 61 -3.51 -7.79 9.60
CA ARG A 61 -3.86 -9.08 10.25
C ARG A 61 -2.67 -9.93 10.77
N GLY A 62 -1.44 -9.43 10.76
CA GLY A 62 -0.34 -10.07 11.51
C GLY A 62 0.30 -11.33 10.94
N SER A 63 0.06 -11.66 9.67
CA SER A 63 0.77 -12.72 8.97
C SER A 63 0.86 -12.37 7.49
N ASP A 64 2.04 -12.56 6.88
CA ASP A 64 2.35 -12.47 5.44
C ASP A 64 1.22 -11.91 4.57
N ALA A 65 1.03 -10.59 4.63
CA ALA A 65 0.06 -9.88 3.79
C ALA A 65 0.35 -10.02 2.28
N TYR A 66 1.51 -10.60 1.92
CA TYR A 66 1.96 -10.83 0.55
C TYR A 66 1.80 -12.30 0.09
N GLU A 67 0.81 -13.03 0.61
CA GLU A 67 0.47 -14.38 0.13
C GLU A 67 0.50 -14.48 -1.41
N PRO A 68 1.03 -15.58 -1.99
CA PRO A 68 1.29 -15.73 -3.43
C PRO A 68 0.03 -15.97 -4.29
N LYS A 69 -1.13 -15.41 -3.94
CA LYS A 69 -2.41 -15.67 -4.62
C LYS A 69 -2.64 -14.84 -5.89
N ALA A 70 -2.08 -13.63 -5.97
CA ALA A 70 -2.31 -12.75 -7.12
C ALA A 70 -1.71 -13.29 -8.43
N ILE A 71 -0.58 -14.00 -8.38
CA ILE A 71 0.10 -14.52 -9.58
C ILE A 71 -0.67 -15.69 -10.22
N PRO A 72 -1.14 -16.72 -9.48
CA PRO A 72 -2.04 -17.74 -10.03
C PRO A 72 -3.31 -17.15 -10.65
N LEU A 73 -3.93 -16.16 -9.98
CA LEU A 73 -5.10 -15.45 -10.50
C LEU A 73 -4.80 -14.76 -11.84
N ARG A 74 -3.65 -14.10 -11.97
CA ARG A 74 -3.19 -13.53 -13.24
C ARG A 74 -3.09 -14.58 -14.34
N LYS A 75 -2.49 -15.74 -14.05
CA LYS A 75 -2.34 -16.83 -15.03
C LYS A 75 -3.69 -17.32 -15.54
N SER A 76 -4.67 -17.49 -14.64
CA SER A 76 -6.04 -17.87 -15.01
C SER A 76 -6.71 -16.84 -15.91
N ALA A 77 -6.59 -15.55 -15.58
CA ALA A 77 -7.15 -14.47 -16.39
C ALA A 77 -6.51 -14.40 -17.79
N VAL A 78 -5.17 -14.52 -17.87
CA VAL A 78 -4.45 -14.55 -19.15
C VAL A 78 -4.90 -15.72 -20.01
N ALA A 79 -5.00 -16.92 -19.44
CA ALA A 79 -5.47 -18.09 -20.17
C ALA A 79 -6.91 -17.92 -20.70
N ALA A 80 -7.79 -17.26 -19.93
CA ALA A 80 -9.14 -16.95 -20.37
C ALA A 80 -9.16 -15.93 -21.53
N LEU A 81 -8.33 -14.88 -21.48
CA LEU A 81 -8.18 -13.91 -22.56
C LEU A 81 -7.58 -14.53 -23.83
N ASP A 82 -6.60 -15.42 -23.71
CA ASP A 82 -6.06 -16.19 -24.84
C ASP A 82 -7.13 -17.10 -25.46
N GLY A 83 -7.95 -17.74 -24.63
CA GLY A 83 -9.13 -18.48 -25.09
C GLY A 83 -10.11 -17.60 -25.86
N ALA A 84 -10.36 -16.37 -25.40
CA ALA A 84 -11.22 -15.41 -26.11
C ALA A 84 -10.66 -15.07 -27.51
N ARG A 85 -9.35 -14.83 -27.62
CA ARG A 85 -8.67 -14.57 -28.92
C ARG A 85 -8.86 -15.71 -29.90
N VAL A 86 -8.71 -16.96 -29.43
CA VAL A 86 -8.91 -18.16 -30.27
C VAL A 86 -10.36 -18.30 -30.74
N LEU A 87 -11.33 -17.98 -29.87
CA LEU A 87 -12.76 -18.05 -30.22
C LEU A 87 -13.15 -16.96 -31.23
N LEU A 88 -12.60 -15.74 -31.09
CA LEU A 88 -12.78 -14.66 -32.06
C LEU A 88 -12.20 -15.01 -33.44
N ALA A 89 -11.03 -15.67 -33.48
CA ALA A 89 -10.45 -16.16 -34.73
C ALA A 89 -11.35 -17.19 -35.45
N ARG A 90 -12.28 -17.82 -34.74
CA ARG A 90 -13.27 -18.77 -35.26
C ARG A 90 -14.66 -18.15 -35.43
N ALA A 91 -14.78 -16.83 -35.32
CA ALA A 91 -16.04 -16.08 -35.34
C ALA A 91 -17.05 -16.49 -34.24
N ASP A 92 -16.61 -17.09 -33.14
CA ASP A 92 -17.45 -17.39 -31.97
C ASP A 92 -17.44 -16.23 -30.97
N THR A 93 -18.22 -15.19 -31.27
CA THR A 93 -18.34 -14.00 -30.42
C THR A 93 -18.91 -14.32 -29.03
N ARG A 94 -19.92 -15.20 -28.95
CA ARG A 94 -20.54 -15.55 -27.65
C ARG A 94 -19.58 -16.31 -26.75
N GLY A 95 -18.83 -17.27 -27.31
CA GLY A 95 -17.79 -17.97 -26.57
C GLY A 95 -16.70 -17.02 -26.10
N ALA A 96 -16.28 -16.07 -26.94
CA ALA A 96 -15.30 -15.06 -26.58
C ALA A 96 -15.78 -14.14 -25.45
N GLU A 97 -17.04 -13.67 -25.49
CA GLU A 97 -17.63 -12.89 -24.40
C GLU A 97 -17.62 -13.65 -23.07
N ALA A 98 -18.00 -14.93 -23.09
CA ALA A 98 -17.97 -15.77 -21.89
C ALA A 98 -16.54 -15.94 -21.36
N ALA A 99 -15.54 -16.04 -22.24
CA ALA A 99 -14.13 -16.12 -21.85
C ALA A 99 -13.61 -14.80 -21.26
N VAL A 100 -13.99 -13.65 -21.83
CA VAL A 100 -13.67 -12.33 -21.26
C VAL A 100 -14.30 -12.16 -19.88
N ARG A 101 -15.56 -12.56 -19.68
CA ARG A 101 -16.22 -12.51 -18.36
C ARG A 101 -15.45 -13.32 -17.32
N ARG A 102 -15.03 -14.55 -17.66
CA ARG A 102 -14.19 -15.37 -16.77
C ARG A 102 -12.86 -14.70 -16.41
N ALA A 103 -12.25 -13.96 -17.34
CA ALA A 103 -11.04 -13.21 -17.03
C ALA A 103 -11.32 -12.06 -16.05
N LEU A 104 -12.48 -11.39 -16.17
CA LEU A 104 -12.91 -10.30 -15.31
C LEU A 104 -13.39 -10.76 -13.93
N ASP A 105 -13.93 -11.98 -13.81
CA ASP A 105 -14.36 -12.54 -12.51
C ASP A 105 -13.21 -12.62 -11.50
N VAL A 106 -11.97 -12.82 -11.98
CA VAL A 106 -10.75 -12.80 -11.18
C VAL A 106 -10.55 -11.48 -10.42
N LEU A 107 -11.08 -10.37 -10.93
CA LEU A 107 -10.94 -9.06 -10.28
C LEU A 107 -11.60 -9.03 -8.89
N GLY A 108 -12.69 -9.78 -8.69
CA GLY A 108 -13.33 -9.90 -7.38
C GLY A 108 -12.44 -10.62 -6.36
N GLU A 109 -11.69 -11.64 -6.78
CA GLU A 109 -10.74 -12.34 -5.92
C GLU A 109 -9.51 -11.47 -5.61
N LEU A 110 -9.03 -10.71 -6.60
CA LEU A 110 -7.92 -9.76 -6.39
C LEU A 110 -8.32 -8.63 -5.43
N ASP A 111 -9.54 -8.12 -5.52
CA ASP A 111 -10.08 -7.12 -4.60
C ASP A 111 -10.11 -7.63 -3.15
N GLN A 112 -10.43 -8.92 -2.95
CA GLN A 112 -10.39 -9.54 -1.62
C GLN A 112 -8.98 -9.63 -1.03
N LEU A 113 -7.92 -9.68 -1.85
CA LEU A 113 -6.56 -9.62 -1.31
C LEU A 113 -6.28 -8.25 -0.72
N GLY A 114 -6.77 -7.18 -1.37
CA GLY A 114 -6.65 -5.81 -0.88
C GLY A 114 -5.20 -5.32 -0.79
N THR A 115 -4.33 -5.85 -1.65
CA THR A 115 -2.91 -5.48 -1.71
C THR A 115 -2.59 -4.77 -3.01
N PHE A 116 -1.50 -4.02 -3.01
CA PHE A 116 -0.92 -3.36 -4.17
C PHE A 116 -0.55 -4.34 -5.28
N ILE A 117 0.01 -5.49 -4.93
CA ILE A 117 0.31 -6.53 -5.92
C ILE A 117 -1.00 -6.97 -6.61
N ALA A 118 -2.07 -7.16 -5.83
CA ALA A 118 -3.37 -7.49 -6.39
C ALA A 118 -3.93 -6.37 -7.28
N GLN A 119 -3.74 -5.10 -6.91
CA GLN A 119 -4.10 -3.95 -7.74
C GLN A 119 -3.30 -3.87 -9.06
N ILE A 120 -1.99 -4.13 -9.03
CA ILE A 120 -1.16 -4.22 -10.26
C ILE A 120 -1.69 -5.32 -11.16
N VAL A 121 -1.96 -6.50 -10.59
CA VAL A 121 -2.46 -7.64 -11.36
C VAL A 121 -3.84 -7.32 -11.94
N ALA A 122 -4.75 -6.74 -11.15
CA ALA A 122 -6.07 -6.32 -11.60
C ALA A 122 -5.96 -5.33 -12.77
N ASN A 123 -5.08 -4.34 -12.64
CA ASN A 123 -4.78 -3.40 -13.72
C ASN A 123 -4.27 -4.10 -14.99
N SER A 124 -3.36 -5.08 -14.88
CA SER A 124 -2.88 -5.85 -16.04
C SER A 124 -4.04 -6.56 -16.74
N VAL A 125 -4.94 -7.21 -15.98
CA VAL A 125 -6.09 -7.92 -16.55
C VAL A 125 -7.05 -6.95 -17.25
N VAL A 126 -7.36 -5.82 -16.64
CA VAL A 126 -8.23 -4.79 -17.24
C VAL A 126 -7.59 -4.20 -18.49
N ARG A 127 -6.30 -3.88 -18.46
CA ARG A 127 -5.57 -3.35 -19.64
C ARG A 127 -5.62 -4.35 -20.80
N ASP A 128 -5.27 -5.60 -20.54
CA ASP A 128 -5.22 -6.63 -21.59
C ASP A 128 -6.64 -6.92 -22.14
N THR A 129 -7.68 -6.77 -21.31
CA THR A 129 -9.09 -6.84 -21.73
C THR A 129 -9.48 -5.64 -22.60
N LEU A 130 -9.10 -4.42 -22.21
CA LEU A 130 -9.36 -3.21 -23.01
C LEU A 130 -8.67 -3.28 -24.38
N ASP A 131 -7.44 -3.79 -24.42
CA ASP A 131 -6.69 -3.97 -25.67
C ASP A 131 -7.39 -5.01 -26.59
N LEU A 132 -7.91 -6.10 -26.01
CA LEU A 132 -8.70 -7.08 -26.75
C LEU A 132 -10.00 -6.47 -27.30
N LEU A 133 -10.76 -5.74 -26.47
CA LEU A 133 -12.02 -5.12 -26.89
C LEU A 133 -11.81 -4.07 -27.99
N ALA A 134 -10.73 -3.27 -27.89
CA ALA A 134 -10.39 -2.29 -28.92
C ALA A 134 -10.06 -2.94 -30.28
N ALA A 135 -9.44 -4.12 -30.27
CA ALA A 135 -9.12 -4.85 -31.50
C ALA A 135 -10.33 -5.59 -32.11
N HIS A 136 -11.41 -5.78 -31.35
CA HIS A 136 -12.55 -6.60 -31.75
C HIS A 136 -13.89 -5.88 -31.49
N PRO A 137 -14.32 -4.98 -32.39
CA PRO A 137 -15.55 -4.18 -32.21
C PRO A 137 -16.85 -4.99 -32.21
N ALA A 138 -16.78 -6.28 -32.54
CA ALA A 138 -17.90 -7.21 -32.42
C ALA A 138 -18.26 -7.55 -30.95
N LEU A 139 -17.38 -7.27 -30.00
CA LEU A 139 -17.63 -7.44 -28.56
C LEU A 139 -18.24 -6.15 -27.99
N ASP A 140 -19.34 -6.26 -27.25
CA ASP A 140 -19.93 -5.12 -26.53
C ASP A 140 -19.08 -4.76 -25.30
N ALA A 141 -18.13 -3.85 -25.49
CA ALA A 141 -17.25 -3.37 -24.44
C ALA A 141 -18.02 -2.77 -23.26
N ARG A 142 -19.13 -2.06 -23.51
CA ARG A 142 -19.92 -1.41 -22.46
C ARG A 142 -20.63 -2.45 -21.59
N ALA A 143 -21.16 -3.52 -22.19
CA ALA A 143 -21.78 -4.61 -21.46
C ALA A 143 -20.77 -5.44 -20.66
N LEU A 144 -19.58 -5.69 -21.21
CA LEU A 144 -18.54 -6.49 -20.55
C LEU A 144 -17.85 -5.74 -19.40
N LEU A 145 -17.67 -4.42 -19.53
CA LEU A 145 -16.92 -3.63 -18.57
C LEU A 145 -17.80 -2.95 -17.51
N ARG A 146 -19.13 -3.17 -17.51
CA ARG A 146 -20.09 -2.45 -16.65
C ARG A 146 -19.71 -2.47 -15.16
N ASP A 147 -19.37 -3.65 -14.65
CA ASP A 147 -19.17 -3.88 -13.21
C ASP A 147 -17.70 -3.90 -12.78
N VAL A 148 -16.77 -3.75 -13.73
CA VAL A 148 -15.33 -3.71 -13.45
C VAL A 148 -15.04 -2.48 -12.58
N ARG A 149 -14.06 -2.52 -11.67
CA ARG A 149 -13.62 -1.32 -10.94
C ARG A 149 -12.12 -1.39 -10.76
N LEU A 150 -11.46 -0.24 -10.89
CA LEU A 150 -10.07 -0.05 -10.48
C LEU A 150 -10.07 1.09 -9.49
N ASP A 151 -9.70 0.83 -8.24
CA ASP A 151 -9.53 1.89 -7.24
C ASP A 151 -8.21 2.63 -7.51
N VAL A 152 -8.31 3.93 -7.75
CA VAL A 152 -7.17 4.82 -8.00
C VAL A 152 -7.07 5.95 -6.98
N HIS A 153 -8.01 6.01 -6.02
CA HIS A 153 -8.11 7.14 -5.11
C HIS A 153 -7.08 7.12 -4.00
N LYS A 154 -6.58 5.93 -3.63
CA LYS A 154 -5.49 5.76 -2.65
C LYS A 154 -4.66 4.50 -2.95
N PRO A 155 -3.90 4.47 -4.06
CA PRO A 155 -3.22 3.27 -4.55
C PRO A 155 -2.11 2.73 -3.64
N PHE A 156 -1.78 3.44 -2.55
CA PHE A 156 -0.76 3.05 -1.59
C PHE A 156 -1.30 2.86 -0.17
N GLU A 157 -2.60 3.08 0.08
CA GLU A 157 -3.13 3.10 1.45
C GLU A 157 -3.04 1.74 2.13
N ALA A 158 -3.27 0.64 1.41
CA ALA A 158 -3.14 -0.70 1.96
C ALA A 158 -1.70 -0.98 2.44
N GLU A 159 -0.70 -0.59 1.66
CA GLU A 159 0.73 -0.83 1.92
C GLU A 159 1.21 0.05 3.05
N ARG A 160 0.80 1.32 3.02
CA ARG A 160 1.06 2.26 4.10
C ARG A 160 0.52 1.70 5.41
N LEU A 161 -0.77 1.34 5.46
CA LEU A 161 -1.42 0.79 6.66
C LEU A 161 -0.79 -0.53 7.11
N GLN A 162 -0.51 -1.44 6.19
CA GLN A 162 0.12 -2.71 6.51
C GLN A 162 1.50 -2.50 7.13
N ARG A 163 2.30 -1.58 6.59
CA ARG A 163 3.63 -1.26 7.12
C ARG A 163 3.56 -0.56 8.47
N GLU A 164 2.71 0.45 8.62
CA GLU A 164 2.49 1.12 9.90
C GLU A 164 2.00 0.14 10.97
N TRP A 165 1.09 -0.77 10.62
CA TRP A 165 0.61 -1.82 11.50
C TRP A 165 1.74 -2.74 11.96
N THR A 166 2.63 -3.13 11.04
CA THR A 166 3.84 -3.91 11.37
C THR A 166 4.75 -3.14 12.33
N LEU A 167 4.96 -1.84 12.11
CA LEU A 167 5.81 -1.01 12.97
C LEU A 167 5.24 -0.88 14.41
N VAL A 168 3.94 -0.61 14.56
CA VAL A 168 3.32 -0.47 15.90
C VAL A 168 3.18 -1.79 16.66
N HIS A 169 3.38 -2.93 15.97
CA HIS A 169 3.41 -4.27 16.55
C HIS A 169 4.80 -4.92 16.52
N TRP A 170 5.84 -4.21 16.07
CA TRP A 170 7.19 -4.76 15.86
C TRP A 170 7.70 -5.57 17.05
N ASN A 171 7.61 -4.97 18.25
CA ASN A 171 8.10 -5.56 19.49
C ASN A 171 7.22 -6.72 20.02
N ASP A 172 6.01 -6.90 19.45
CA ASP A 172 5.05 -7.93 19.83
C ASP A 172 5.07 -9.12 18.84
N MET A 173 5.74 -8.99 17.67
CA MET A 173 5.78 -10.02 16.64
C MET A 173 6.86 -11.09 16.89
N PRO A 174 6.55 -12.38 16.71
CA PRO A 174 7.53 -13.46 16.83
C PRO A 174 8.51 -13.46 15.65
N GLY A 175 9.81 -13.48 15.93
CA GLY A 175 10.87 -13.67 14.92
C GLY A 175 11.56 -12.41 14.42
N GLU A 176 11.16 -11.22 14.87
CA GLU A 176 11.81 -9.97 14.47
C GLU A 176 13.19 -9.77 15.12
N GLN A 177 14.11 -9.15 14.37
CA GLN A 177 15.50 -8.92 14.76
C GLN A 177 15.61 -7.82 15.81
N GLY A 178 15.38 -8.19 17.06
CA GLY A 178 15.65 -7.33 18.22
C GLY A 178 14.57 -6.29 18.50
N ARG A 179 14.48 -5.93 19.78
CA ARG A 179 13.56 -4.91 20.28
C ARG A 179 13.99 -3.54 19.79
N ARG A 180 13.07 -2.79 19.21
CA ARG A 180 13.28 -1.38 18.81
C ARG A 180 12.74 -0.43 19.87
N SER A 181 13.31 0.76 19.95
CA SER A 181 12.81 1.79 20.88
C SER A 181 11.51 2.40 20.37
N ASP A 182 10.64 2.83 21.29
CA ASP A 182 9.36 3.46 20.96
C ASP A 182 9.55 4.74 20.13
N GLY A 183 10.60 5.53 20.42
CA GLY A 183 10.95 6.73 19.66
C GLY A 183 11.33 6.42 18.22
N ASP A 184 12.19 5.42 17.99
CA ASP A 184 12.59 5.00 16.63
C ASP A 184 11.39 4.50 15.82
N LEU A 185 10.45 3.79 16.46
CA LEU A 185 9.24 3.30 15.80
C LEU A 185 8.28 4.45 15.46
N ALA A 186 8.09 5.40 16.38
CA ALA A 186 7.25 6.57 16.14
C ALA A 186 7.79 7.44 15.00
N ASP A 187 9.11 7.67 14.95
CA ASP A 187 9.76 8.41 13.88
C ASP A 187 9.61 7.71 12.52
N GLU A 188 9.77 6.37 12.47
CA GLU A 188 9.60 5.63 11.22
C GLU A 188 8.15 5.61 10.73
N ILE A 189 7.16 5.55 11.63
CA ILE A 189 5.74 5.64 11.26
C ILE A 189 5.43 6.98 10.59
N ALA A 190 5.90 8.09 11.18
CA ALA A 190 5.70 9.42 10.62
C ALA A 190 6.42 9.62 9.27
N ALA A 191 7.65 9.09 9.15
CA ALA A 191 8.39 9.11 7.90
C ALA A 191 7.68 8.31 6.79
N ASN A 192 7.13 7.14 7.15
CA ASN A 192 6.39 6.28 6.23
C ASN A 192 5.11 6.96 5.70
N GLU A 193 4.33 7.61 6.57
CA GLU A 193 3.14 8.37 6.16
C GLU A 193 3.50 9.47 5.15
N ALA A 194 4.48 10.31 5.49
CA ALA A 194 4.93 11.40 4.63
C ALA A 194 5.47 10.92 3.28
N GLN A 195 6.16 9.79 3.25
CA GLN A 195 6.68 9.20 2.01
C GLN A 195 5.55 8.72 1.09
N PHE A 196 4.59 7.95 1.61
CA PHE A 196 3.46 7.45 0.82
C PHE A 196 2.54 8.57 0.34
N ASP A 197 2.33 9.62 1.14
CA ASP A 197 1.59 10.81 0.73
C ASP A 197 2.28 11.57 -0.41
N ALA A 198 3.61 11.73 -0.33
CA ALA A 198 4.39 12.36 -1.39
C ALA A 198 4.35 11.54 -2.69
N MET A 199 4.46 10.21 -2.60
CA MET A 199 4.32 9.30 -3.75
C MET A 199 2.90 9.40 -4.35
N HIS A 200 1.87 9.40 -3.50
CA HIS A 200 0.47 9.56 -3.91
C HIS A 200 0.26 10.86 -4.70
N GLU A 201 0.66 11.99 -4.13
CA GLU A 201 0.53 13.31 -4.76
C GLU A 201 1.22 13.34 -6.12
N ALA A 202 2.45 12.82 -6.19
CA ALA A 202 3.22 12.79 -7.43
C ALA A 202 2.54 11.97 -8.53
N VAL A 203 2.09 10.74 -8.24
CA VAL A 203 1.58 9.84 -9.30
C VAL A 203 0.09 10.04 -9.61
N VAL A 204 -0.73 10.33 -8.60
CA VAL A 204 -2.18 10.45 -8.74
C VAL A 204 -2.58 11.85 -9.19
N ARG A 205 -2.06 12.90 -8.55
CA ARG A 205 -2.43 14.28 -8.88
C ARG A 205 -1.57 14.85 -10.00
N ARG A 206 -0.24 14.73 -9.89
CA ARG A 206 0.70 15.37 -10.84
C ARG A 206 1.03 14.53 -12.07
N ARG A 207 0.75 13.22 -12.05
CA ARG A 207 1.16 12.27 -13.11
C ARG A 207 2.67 12.24 -13.34
N ASP A 208 3.44 12.51 -12.30
CA ASP A 208 4.88 12.68 -12.34
C ASP A 208 5.58 11.45 -11.73
N VAL A 209 5.98 10.52 -12.59
CA VAL A 209 6.66 9.28 -12.17
C VAL A 209 8.01 9.60 -11.54
N ALA A 210 8.79 10.53 -12.10
CA ALA A 210 10.11 10.88 -11.58
C ALA A 210 10.02 11.49 -10.18
N ALA A 211 9.04 12.37 -9.93
CA ALA A 211 8.80 12.90 -8.59
C ALA A 211 8.34 11.80 -7.60
N CYS A 212 7.55 10.83 -8.05
CA CYS A 212 7.18 9.68 -7.23
C CYS A 212 8.41 8.82 -6.89
N GLU A 213 9.27 8.53 -7.85
CA GLU A 213 10.49 7.75 -7.63
C GLU A 213 11.45 8.47 -6.67
N ALA A 214 11.59 9.79 -6.82
CA ALA A 214 12.37 10.61 -5.89
C ALA A 214 11.79 10.58 -4.47
N ALA A 215 10.46 10.61 -4.32
CA ALA A 215 9.80 10.45 -3.03
C ALA A 215 10.03 9.04 -2.45
N ALA A 216 9.93 7.99 -3.27
CA ALA A 216 10.16 6.60 -2.87
C ALA A 216 11.60 6.33 -2.40
N GLN A 217 12.58 7.12 -2.86
CA GLN A 217 14.00 6.97 -2.51
C GLN A 217 14.48 7.93 -1.41
N LYS A 218 13.64 8.86 -0.96
CA LYS A 218 14.05 9.97 -0.08
C LYS A 218 14.53 9.52 1.30
N ASP A 219 14.05 8.36 1.77
CA ASP A 219 14.43 7.81 3.07
C ASP A 219 15.01 6.40 2.93
N LEU A 220 16.30 6.24 3.23
CA LEU A 220 17.02 4.96 3.09
C LEU A 220 16.57 3.93 4.14
N THR A 221 15.88 4.36 5.20
CA THR A 221 15.30 3.48 6.22
C THR A 221 14.03 2.78 5.73
N VAL A 222 13.34 3.37 4.74
CA VAL A 222 12.05 2.95 4.21
C VAL A 222 12.15 2.83 2.69
N ALA A 223 12.98 1.89 2.22
CA ALA A 223 13.16 1.66 0.79
C ALA A 223 11.88 1.07 0.17
N VAL A 224 11.07 1.92 -0.49
CA VAL A 224 9.94 1.50 -1.31
C VAL A 224 10.44 1.33 -2.76
N PRO A 225 10.18 0.19 -3.44
CA PRO A 225 10.67 -0.01 -4.80
C PRO A 225 10.17 1.09 -5.76
N SER A 226 11.07 1.79 -6.46
CA SER A 226 10.68 2.85 -7.42
C SER A 226 9.77 2.34 -8.55
N VAL A 227 9.88 1.05 -8.89
CA VAL A 227 9.00 0.38 -9.86
C VAL A 227 7.52 0.50 -9.50
N LEU A 228 7.17 0.69 -8.22
CA LEU A 228 5.78 0.90 -7.81
C LEU A 228 5.19 2.17 -8.45
N CYS A 229 5.98 3.23 -8.61
CA CYS A 229 5.54 4.49 -9.22
C CYS A 229 5.10 4.33 -10.67
N VAL A 230 5.89 3.59 -11.47
CA VAL A 230 5.54 3.26 -12.86
C VAL A 230 4.24 2.45 -12.90
N LYS A 231 4.10 1.46 -12.00
CA LYS A 231 2.91 0.60 -11.97
C LYS A 231 1.65 1.32 -11.54
N VAL A 232 1.71 2.21 -10.55
CA VAL A 232 0.56 3.05 -10.21
C VAL A 232 0.21 3.99 -11.35
N HIS A 233 1.20 4.58 -12.01
CA HIS A 233 0.93 5.44 -13.16
C HIS A 233 0.20 4.67 -14.28
N GLU A 234 0.61 3.42 -14.55
CA GLU A 234 -0.12 2.52 -15.45
C GLU A 234 -1.56 2.28 -14.97
N VAL A 235 -1.77 1.99 -13.69
CA VAL A 235 -3.11 1.77 -13.10
C VAL A 235 -4.01 2.97 -13.36
N VAL A 236 -3.52 4.19 -13.13
CA VAL A 236 -4.37 5.36 -13.32
C VAL A 236 -4.67 5.64 -14.80
N ARG A 237 -3.72 5.38 -15.70
CA ARG A 237 -3.97 5.46 -17.14
C ARG A 237 -5.02 4.43 -17.58
N THR A 238 -4.94 3.20 -17.09
CA THR A 238 -5.92 2.15 -17.41
C THR A 238 -7.30 2.48 -16.85
N ALA A 239 -7.39 3.03 -15.63
CA ALA A 239 -8.66 3.48 -15.06
C ALA A 239 -9.33 4.56 -15.94
N ALA A 240 -8.56 5.54 -16.43
CA ALA A 240 -9.08 6.54 -17.35
C ALA A 240 -9.55 5.93 -18.69
N ARG A 241 -8.83 4.94 -19.23
CA ARG A 241 -9.26 4.19 -20.44
C ARG A 241 -10.54 3.39 -20.19
N LEU A 242 -10.65 2.77 -19.02
CA LEU A 242 -11.83 2.00 -18.62
C LEU A 242 -13.06 2.89 -18.52
N ASP A 243 -12.93 4.07 -17.93
CA ASP A 243 -14.03 5.04 -17.84
C ASP A 243 -14.46 5.56 -19.22
N ALA A 244 -13.51 5.73 -20.15
CA ALA A 244 -13.82 6.10 -21.53
C ALA A 244 -14.56 4.97 -22.28
N ALA A 245 -14.13 3.71 -22.11
CA ALA A 245 -14.72 2.55 -22.79
C ALA A 245 -16.16 2.23 -22.36
N ARG A 246 -16.62 2.80 -21.24
CA ARG A 246 -17.99 2.61 -20.70
C ARG A 246 -19.01 3.63 -21.16
N ARG A 247 -18.55 4.80 -21.62
CA ARG A 247 -19.41 5.91 -22.04
C ARG A 247 -19.97 5.60 -23.42
#